data_AF-A0AAW8L406-F1
#
_entry.id   AF-A0AAW8L406-F1
#
_cell.length_a   1.000
_cell.length_b   1.000
_cell.length_c   1.000
_cell.angle_alpha   90.00
_cell.angle_beta   90.00
_cell.angle_gamma   90.00
#
_symmetry.space_group_name_H-M   'P 1'
#
loop_
_entity.id
_entity.type
_entity.pdbx_description
1 polymer ?
#
loop_
_entity_poly.entity_id
_entity_poly.type
_entity_poly.pdbx_seq_one_letter_code
_entity_poly.pdbx_strand_id
1 'polypeptide(L)' 'TIKAAMFTELAPDSRLVRHRDPYAGSLRYHLGLITPNDDRCFIDVDGERYSWRDGQSVVFDETYIHYA' A
#
# COMPACT_ATOMS: atom_id res chain seq x y z
N THR A 1 -10.61 15.90 -1.05
CA THR A 1 -11.78 15.13 -0.56
C THR A 1 -11.52 13.65 -0.78
N ILE A 2 -12.13 12.77 0.01
CA ILE A 2 -12.02 11.32 -0.20
C ILE A 2 -12.89 10.93 -1.40
N LYS A 3 -12.30 10.21 -2.36
CA LYS A 3 -13.00 9.77 -3.58
C LYS A 3 -13.55 8.35 -3.47
N ALA A 4 -12.82 7.48 -2.80
CA ALA A 4 -13.21 6.10 -2.48
C ALA A 4 -12.53 5.66 -1.19
N ALA A 5 -13.14 4.68 -0.51
CA ALA A 5 -12.55 3.98 0.62
C ALA A 5 -13.04 2.53 0.58
N MET A 6 -12.14 1.59 0.84
CA MET A 6 -12.44 0.16 0.84
C MET A 6 -11.51 -0.58 1.81
N PHE A 7 -11.93 -1.77 2.23
CA PHE A 7 -11.04 -2.71 2.89
C PHE A 7 -10.33 -3.56 1.83
N THR A 8 -9.03 -3.78 2.02
CA THR A 8 -8.21 -4.62 1.17
C THR A 8 -7.48 -5.64 2.03
N GLU A 9 -7.32 -6.84 1.49
CA GLU A 9 -6.59 -7.94 2.12
C GLU A 9 -5.64 -8.53 1.09
N LEU A 10 -4.39 -8.75 1.50
CA LEU A 10 -3.46 -9.63 0.81
C LEU A 10 -3.34 -10.89 1.67
N ALA A 11 -3.84 -12.01 1.15
CA ALA A 11 -3.72 -13.30 1.83
C ALA A 11 -2.24 -13.71 1.96
N PRO A 12 -1.89 -14.63 2.89
CA PRO A 12 -0.54 -15.14 3.00
C PRO A 12 0.02 -15.60 1.65
N ASP A 13 1.29 -15.28 1.40
CA ASP A 13 2.03 -15.57 0.16
C ASP A 13 1.47 -14.94 -1.13
N SER A 14 0.45 -14.09 -1.03
CA SER A 14 -0.04 -13.30 -2.17
C SER A 14 0.90 -12.17 -2.51
N ARG A 15 0.88 -11.75 -3.78
CA ARG A 15 1.72 -10.65 -4.29
C ARG A 15 0.92 -9.69 -5.14
N LEU A 16 1.02 -8.42 -4.83
CA LEU A 16 0.68 -7.32 -5.72
C LEU A 16 1.85 -7.12 -6.68
N VAL A 17 1.62 -7.40 -7.96
CA VAL A 17 2.66 -7.26 -8.98
C VAL A 17 3.14 -5.81 -9.11
N ARG A 18 4.34 -5.64 -9.65
CA ARG A 18 4.93 -4.31 -9.90
C ARG A 18 4.09 -3.55 -10.94
N HIS A 19 3.53 -2.41 -10.53
CA HIS A 19 2.70 -1.56 -11.39
C HIS A 19 2.77 -0.10 -10.96
N ARG A 20 2.09 0.76 -11.72
CA ARG A 20 1.84 2.18 -11.41
C ARG A 20 0.55 2.60 -12.09
N ASP A 21 -0.11 3.59 -11.52
CA ASP A 21 -1.25 4.21 -12.18
C ASP A 21 -0.79 5.14 -13.31
N PRO A 22 -1.58 5.24 -14.40
CA PRO A 22 -1.21 6.04 -15.57
C PRO A 22 -1.38 7.56 -15.35
N TYR A 23 -2.11 7.98 -14.30
CA TYR A 23 -2.49 9.37 -14.08
C TYR A 23 -2.46 9.76 -12.59
N ALA A 24 -1.90 10.93 -12.28
CA ALA A 24 -1.82 11.49 -10.93
C ALA A 24 -3.14 12.14 -10.48
N GLY A 25 -4.20 11.34 -10.38
CA GLY A 25 -5.54 11.81 -9.99
C GLY A 25 -5.80 11.78 -8.49
N SER A 26 -5.03 10.99 -7.74
CA SER A 26 -5.20 10.76 -6.31
C SER A 26 -3.88 10.42 -5.64
N LEU A 27 -3.86 10.62 -4.31
CA LEU A 27 -2.90 9.96 -3.43
C LEU A 27 -3.60 8.76 -2.79
N ARG A 28 -2.85 7.68 -2.57
CA ARG A 28 -3.34 6.47 -1.93
C ARG A 28 -2.96 6.48 -0.46
N TYR A 29 -3.97 6.37 0.40
CA TYR A 29 -3.82 6.27 1.86
C TYR A 29 -4.14 4.84 2.29
N HIS A 30 -3.19 4.17 2.94
CA HIS A 30 -3.38 2.87 3.57
C HIS A 30 -3.28 3.01 5.09
N LEU A 31 -4.23 2.45 5.84
CA LEU A 31 -4.20 2.32 7.30
C LEU A 31 -4.14 0.83 7.65
N GLY A 32 -3.14 0.42 8.43
CA GLY A 32 -3.09 -0.93 8.96
C GLY A 32 -4.19 -1.15 9.99
N LEU A 33 -4.98 -2.21 9.82
CA LEU A 33 -6.09 -2.57 10.73
C LEU A 33 -5.78 -3.83 11.54
N ILE A 34 -5.46 -4.91 10.83
CA ILE A 34 -5.04 -6.20 11.37
C ILE A 34 -3.94 -6.70 10.44
N THR A 35 -2.69 -6.42 10.78
CA THR A 35 -1.52 -6.78 9.97
C THR A 35 -0.68 -7.84 10.67
N PRO A 36 0.20 -8.54 9.94
CA PRO A 36 1.19 -9.42 10.56
C PRO A 36 2.17 -8.69 11.51
N ASN A 37 2.23 -7.36 11.48
CA ASN A 37 3.18 -6.52 12.21
C ASN A 37 4.66 -6.95 12.01
N ASP A 38 4.97 -7.44 10.81
CA ASP A 38 6.29 -7.97 10.40
C ASP A 38 6.82 -7.18 9.19
N ASP A 39 8.14 -7.02 9.07
CA ASP A 39 8.77 -6.28 7.96
C ASP A 39 8.59 -6.97 6.60
N ARG A 40 8.31 -8.27 6.59
CA ARG A 40 8.02 -9.04 5.39
C ARG A 40 6.66 -8.69 4.76
N CYS A 41 5.76 -8.07 5.50
CA CYS A 41 4.49 -7.56 4.98
C CYS A 41 4.65 -6.06 4.69
N PHE A 42 4.96 -5.73 3.43
CA PHE A 42 5.35 -4.38 3.03
C PHE A 42 4.75 -3.98 1.68
N ILE A 43 4.79 -2.67 1.42
CA ILE A 43 4.73 -2.09 0.09
C ILE A 43 6.04 -1.37 -0.19
N ASP A 44 6.61 -1.62 -1.37
CA ASP A 44 7.75 -0.88 -1.89
C ASP A 44 7.20 0.18 -2.85
N VAL A 45 7.60 1.43 -2.65
CA VAL A 45 7.20 2.58 -3.48
C VAL A 45 8.49 3.24 -3.95
N ASP A 46 8.82 3.06 -5.24
CA ASP A 46 10.03 3.57 -5.88
C ASP A 46 11.35 3.21 -5.14
N GLY A 47 11.41 2.02 -4.55
CA GLY A 47 12.57 1.53 -3.79
C GLY A 47 12.57 1.90 -2.31
N GLU A 48 11.59 2.66 -1.84
CA GLU A 48 11.37 2.91 -0.41
C GLU A 48 10.34 1.92 0.15
N ARG A 49 10.72 1.17 1.19
CA ARG A 49 9.86 0.15 1.78
C ARG A 49 9.11 0.67 3.00
N TYR A 50 7.82 0.36 3.02
CA TYR A 50 6.92 0.65 4.11
C TYR A 50 6.25 -0.65 4.57
N SER A 51 6.43 -1.03 5.83
CA SER A 51 5.77 -2.21 6.39
C SER A 51 4.51 -1.80 7.15
N TRP A 52 3.39 -2.47 6.89
CA TRP A 52 2.13 -2.10 7.55
C TRP A 52 2.13 -2.52 9.02
N ARG A 53 1.61 -1.64 9.87
CA ARG A 53 1.43 -1.85 11.30
C ARG A 53 0.03 -1.43 11.72
N ASP A 54 -0.53 -2.11 12.70
CA ASP A 54 -1.86 -1.78 13.21
C ASP A 54 -1.92 -0.34 13.72
N GLY A 55 -2.93 0.40 13.26
CA GLY A 55 -3.14 1.81 13.60
C GLY A 55 -2.18 2.79 12.92
N GLN A 56 -1.22 2.33 12.13
CA GLN A 56 -0.29 3.20 11.39
C GLN A 56 -0.71 3.37 9.94
N SER A 57 -0.40 4.54 9.39
CA SER A 57 -0.76 4.90 8.02
C SER A 57 0.44 5.13 7.12
N VAL A 58 0.28 4.81 5.84
CA VAL A 58 1.19 5.16 4.75
C VAL A 58 0.40 5.93 3.70
N VAL A 59 0.98 7.01 3.17
CA VAL A 59 0.43 7.76 2.04
C VAL A 59 1.47 7.81 0.95
N PHE A 60 1.06 7.50 -0.27
CA PHE A 60 1.95 7.56 -1.42
C PHE A 60 1.22 8.01 -2.68
N ASP A 61 1.99 8.51 -3.65
CA ASP A 61 1.53 8.78 -5.00
C ASP A 61 1.56 7.45 -5.79
N GLU A 62 0.39 7.00 -6.24
CA GLU A 62 0.21 5.73 -6.95
C GLU A 62 0.81 5.72 -8.37
N THR A 63 1.29 6.87 -8.86
CA THR A 63 2.03 6.94 -10.13
C THR A 63 3.49 6.50 -10.02
N TYR A 64 4.02 6.38 -8.80
CA TYR A 64 5.30 5.71 -8.57
C TYR A 64 5.18 4.20 -8.74
N ILE A 65 6.24 3.55 -9.20
CA ILE A 65 6.26 2.10 -9.34
C ILE A 65 6.18 1.48 -7.95
N HIS A 66 5.17 0.63 -7.72
CA HIS A 66 4.96 -0.01 -6.44
C HIS A 66 4.56 -1.48 -6.54
N TYR A 67 4.85 -2.24 -5.49
CA TYR A 67 4.49 -3.65 -5.34
C TYR A 67 4.44 -4.05 -3.86
N ALA A 68 3.73 -5.13 -3.55
CA ALA A 68 3.58 -5.69 -2.21
C ALA A 68 3.63 -7.22 -2.25
#